data_AF-A0A6H2C1E5-F1
#
_entry.id   AF-A0A6H2C1E5-F1
#
_cell.length_a   1.000
_cell.length_b   1.000
_cell.length_c   1.000
_cell.angle_alpha   90.00
_cell.angle_beta   90.00
_cell.angle_gamma   90.00
#
_symmetry.space_group_name_H-M   'P 1'
#
loop_
_entity.id
_entity.type
_entity.pdbx_description
1 polymer ?
#
loop_
_entity_poly.entity_id
_entity_poly.type
_entity_poly.pdbx_seq_one_letter_code
_entity_poly.pdbx_strand_id
1 'polypeptide(L)'
;MKLDTPPVSISHVSETESQLHQSIVKDHPQPKESVFMVFGTTFITIFLAEIGDKTQLSTLLMSAESHAPWVVFLGSAVALITTSLLGVLLGGWISTKLSPQTVEKSAGVMLLLISVMLVWDVIQG
;
A
#
# COMPACT_ATOMS: atom_id res chain seq x y z
N MET A 1 -52.20 30.24 31.79
CA MET A 1 -51.03 29.39 32.10
C MET A 1 -49.93 29.77 31.11
N LYS A 2 -49.09 30.75 31.47
CA LYS A 2 -47.96 31.19 30.63
C LYS A 2 -46.87 30.11 30.75
N LEU A 3 -46.45 29.53 29.64
CA LEU A 3 -45.26 28.68 29.56
C LEU A 3 -44.05 29.63 29.57
N ASP A 4 -43.65 30.07 30.76
CA ASP A 4 -42.37 30.74 30.96
C ASP A 4 -41.26 29.68 30.98
N THR A 5 -40.97 29.10 29.82
CA THR A 5 -39.70 28.37 29.64
C THR A 5 -38.60 29.42 29.54
N PRO A 6 -37.58 29.37 30.42
CA PRO A 6 -36.47 30.33 30.35
C PRO A 6 -35.80 30.23 28.98
N PRO A 7 -35.32 31.35 28.41
CA PRO A 7 -34.58 31.32 27.16
C PRO A 7 -33.37 30.40 27.34
N VAL A 8 -33.28 29.36 26.50
CA VAL A 8 -32.13 28.46 26.50
C VAL A 8 -30.91 29.28 26.09
N SER A 9 -30.06 29.61 27.07
CA SER A 9 -28.82 30.34 26.85
C SER A 9 -27.89 29.51 25.94
N ILE A 10 -27.81 29.89 24.66
CA ILE A 10 -26.97 29.29 23.60
C ILE A 10 -25.47 29.29 23.97
N SER A 11 -25.05 30.02 25.01
CA SER A 11 -23.68 29.98 25.53
C SER A 11 -23.25 28.59 26.00
N HIS A 12 -24.14 27.85 26.68
CA HIS A 12 -23.80 26.54 27.24
C HIS A 12 -23.83 25.41 26.22
N VAL A 13 -24.62 25.56 25.15
CA VAL A 13 -24.65 24.61 24.03
C VAL A 13 -23.38 24.73 23.19
N SER A 14 -22.90 25.96 22.96
CA SER A 14 -21.62 26.22 22.26
C SER A 14 -20.40 25.70 23.04
N GLU A 15 -20.42 25.78 24.39
CA GLU A 15 -19.38 25.20 25.24
C GLU A 15 -19.41 23.67 25.19
N THR A 16 -20.59 23.05 25.18
CA THR A 16 -20.76 21.60 25.12
C THR A 16 -20.34 21.03 23.76
N GLU A 17 -20.66 21.68 22.64
CA GLU A 17 -20.22 21.26 21.30
C GLU A 17 -18.72 21.47 21.09
N SER A 18 -18.13 22.51 21.69
CA SER A 18 -16.68 22.72 21.66
C SER A 18 -15.94 21.66 22.50
N GLN A 19 -16.48 21.30 23.67
CA GLN A 19 -15.94 20.22 24.52
C GLN A 19 -16.11 18.85 23.87
N LEU A 20 -17.22 18.60 23.16
CA LEU A 20 -17.45 17.34 22.43
C LEU A 20 -16.55 17.24 21.19
N HIS A 21 -16.33 18.34 20.46
CA HIS A 21 -15.33 18.39 19.39
C HIS A 21 -13.90 18.18 19.91
N GLN A 22 -13.56 18.73 21.08
CA GLN A 22 -12.24 18.55 21.68
C GLN A 22 -12.03 17.13 22.27
N SER A 23 -13.12 16.47 22.66
CA SER A 23 -13.11 15.07 23.13
C SER A 23 -13.03 14.06 21.98
N ILE A 24 -13.61 14.37 20.81
CA ILE A 24 -13.51 13.55 19.58
C ILE A 24 -12.17 13.79 18.88
N VAL A 25 -11.64 15.02 18.90
CA VAL A 25 -10.27 15.34 18.49
C VAL A 25 -9.34 15.16 19.69
N LYS A 26 -9.40 13.98 20.32
CA LYS A 26 -8.31 13.54 21.18
C LYS A 26 -7.13 13.31 20.24
N ASP A 27 -6.19 14.25 20.29
CA ASP A 27 -4.88 14.18 19.65
C ASP A 27 -4.32 12.80 20.00
N HIS A 28 -4.41 11.86 19.07
CA HIS A 28 -3.69 10.60 19.19
C HIS A 28 -2.24 11.06 19.07
N PRO A 29 -1.45 11.04 20.15
CA PRO A 29 -0.07 11.47 20.06
C PRO A 29 0.55 10.60 18.99
N GLN A 30 0.82 11.19 17.82
CA GLN A 30 1.45 10.47 16.73
C GLN A 30 2.72 9.90 17.34
N PRO A 31 2.83 8.57 17.48
CA PRO A 31 3.99 7.99 18.11
C PRO A 31 5.18 8.56 17.36
N LYS A 32 6.20 9.05 18.08
CA LYS A 32 7.50 9.31 17.46
C LYS A 32 8.02 7.94 17.01
N GLU A 33 7.53 7.49 15.86
CA GLU A 33 7.93 6.27 15.20
C GLU A 33 9.41 6.43 14.94
N SER A 34 10.21 5.67 15.68
CA SER A 34 11.64 5.62 15.45
C SER A 34 11.84 5.24 13.98
N VAL A 35 12.71 5.94 13.26
CA VAL A 35 13.05 5.59 11.87
C VAL A 35 13.45 4.12 11.76
N PHE A 36 14.04 3.56 12.82
CA PHE A 36 14.36 2.14 12.92
C PHE A 36 13.12 1.24 13.00
N MET A 37 12.05 1.69 13.66
CA MET A 37 10.76 1.00 13.70
C MET A 37 10.10 1.00 12.32
N VAL A 38 10.05 2.15 11.65
CA VAL A 38 9.52 2.26 10.27
C VAL A 38 10.31 1.41 9.29
N PHE A 39 11.65 1.42 9.40
CA PHE A 39 12.52 0.57 8.59
C PHE A 39 12.26 -0.92 8.89
N GLY A 40 12.18 -1.30 10.16
CA GLY A 40 11.97 -2.69 10.56
C GLY A 40 10.61 -3.24 10.13
N THR A 41 9.53 -2.49 10.30
CA THR A 41 8.18 -2.90 9.87
C THR A 41 8.12 -2.99 8.35
N THR A 42 8.61 -1.98 7.64
CA THR A 42 8.62 -1.98 6.17
C THR A 42 9.48 -3.12 5.62
N PHE A 43 10.67 -3.35 6.18
CA PHE A 43 11.55 -4.45 5.78
C PHE A 43 10.88 -5.80 5.99
N ILE A 44 10.34 -6.07 7.18
CA ILE A 44 9.70 -7.37 7.49
C ILE A 44 8.49 -7.57 6.58
N THR A 45 7.63 -6.56 6.41
CA THR A 45 6.44 -6.66 5.55
C THR A 45 6.81 -6.95 4.11
N ILE A 46 7.75 -6.21 3.54
CA ILE A 46 8.19 -6.42 2.14
C ILE A 46 8.94 -7.74 2.00
N PHE A 47 9.82 -8.07 2.94
CA PHE A 47 10.56 -9.33 2.94
C PHE A 47 9.61 -10.52 2.95
N LEU A 48 8.64 -10.57 3.86
CA LEU A 48 7.65 -11.65 3.88
C LEU A 48 6.79 -11.69 2.60
N ALA A 49 6.45 -10.55 2.03
CA ALA A 49 5.71 -10.49 0.77
C ALA A 49 6.54 -10.99 -0.43
N GLU A 50 7.87 -10.84 -0.37
CA GLU A 50 8.78 -11.21 -1.45
C GLU A 50 9.50 -12.55 -1.26
N ILE A 51 9.50 -13.15 -0.06
CA ILE A 51 10.18 -14.43 0.16
C ILE A 51 9.58 -15.50 -0.75
N GLY A 52 10.41 -16.01 -1.67
CA GLY A 52 10.00 -17.04 -2.61
C GLY A 52 9.23 -16.51 -3.83
N ASP A 53 9.35 -15.22 -4.15
CA ASP A 53 8.86 -14.73 -5.43
C ASP A 53 9.48 -15.55 -6.58
N LYS A 54 8.68 -15.79 -7.62
CA LYS A 54 9.09 -16.57 -8.80
C LYS A 54 10.34 -15.97 -9.45
N THR A 55 10.50 -14.65 -9.39
CA THR A 55 11.68 -13.96 -9.91
C THR A 55 12.95 -14.34 -9.15
N GLN A 56 12.86 -14.55 -7.82
CA GLN A 56 14.00 -14.97 -6.99
C GLN A 56 14.42 -16.40 -7.33
N LEU A 57 13.46 -17.33 -7.46
CA LEU A 57 13.74 -18.71 -7.86
C LEU A 57 14.34 -18.75 -9.27
N SER A 58 13.77 -18.00 -10.23
CA SER A 58 14.28 -17.92 -11.59
C SER A 58 15.71 -17.38 -11.64
N THR A 59 16.01 -16.34 -10.84
CA THR A 59 17.36 -15.77 -10.76
C THR A 59 18.35 -16.75 -10.12
N LEU A 60 17.93 -17.46 -9.06
CA LEU A 60 18.73 -18.49 -8.41
C LEU A 60 19.04 -19.65 -9.36
N LEU A 61 18.05 -20.18 -10.07
CA LEU A 61 18.22 -21.26 -11.05
C LEU A 61 19.14 -20.83 -12.19
N MET A 62 18.92 -19.64 -12.75
CA MET A 62 19.76 -19.08 -13.79
C MET A 62 21.20 -18.84 -13.31
N SER A 63 21.38 -18.45 -12.05
CA SER A 63 22.70 -18.31 -11.43
C SER A 63 23.35 -19.66 -11.13
N ALA A 64 22.57 -20.70 -10.83
CA ALA A 64 23.06 -22.03 -10.53
C ALA A 64 23.51 -22.78 -11.81
N GLU A 65 22.82 -22.57 -12.93
CA GLU A 65 23.23 -23.12 -14.23
C GLU A 65 24.34 -22.29 -14.92
N SER A 66 24.46 -21.01 -14.60
CA SER A 66 25.48 -20.14 -15.19
C SER A 66 26.87 -20.44 -14.63
N HIS A 67 27.85 -20.61 -15.54
CA HIS A 67 29.28 -20.63 -15.18
C HIS A 67 29.82 -19.25 -14.75
N ALA A 68 28.99 -18.21 -14.81
CA ALA A 68 29.32 -16.83 -14.46
C ALA A 68 28.21 -16.17 -13.62
N PRO A 69 28.14 -16.45 -12.29
CA PRO A 69 27.08 -15.95 -11.41
C PRO A 69 27.02 -14.42 -11.33
N TRP A 70 28.17 -13.74 -11.45
CA TRP A 70 28.24 -12.27 -11.48
C TRP A 70 27.51 -11.64 -12.67
N VAL A 71 27.50 -12.31 -13.82
CA VAL A 71 26.80 -11.84 -15.02
C VAL A 71 25.29 -11.95 -14.83
N VAL A 72 24.82 -13.03 -14.20
CA VAL A 72 23.41 -13.22 -13.88
C VAL A 72 22.94 -12.16 -12.88
N PHE A 73 23.75 -11.88 -11.86
CA PHE A 73 23.46 -10.81 -10.89
C PHE A 73 23.35 -9.44 -11.55
N LEU A 74 24.31 -9.05 -12.40
CA LEU A 74 24.24 -7.78 -13.12
C LEU A 74 23.04 -7.72 -14.08
N GLY A 75 22.77 -8.82 -14.80
CA GLY A 75 21.65 -8.92 -15.71
C GLY A 75 20.30 -8.77 -15.02
N SER A 76 20.09 -9.47 -13.90
CA SER A 76 18.86 -9.36 -13.12
C SER A 76 18.72 -7.99 -12.46
N ALA A 77 19.81 -7.40 -11.97
CA ALA A 77 19.80 -6.04 -11.42
C ALA A 77 19.41 -4.99 -12.48
N VAL A 78 20.00 -5.07 -13.68
CA VAL A 78 19.66 -4.17 -14.80
C VAL A 78 18.21 -4.38 -15.25
N ALA A 79 17.74 -5.62 -15.33
CA ALA A 79 16.36 -5.93 -15.67
C ALA A 79 15.38 -5.35 -14.64
N LEU A 80 15.68 -5.46 -13.35
CA LEU A 80 14.84 -4.93 -12.26
C LEU A 80 14.80 -3.40 -12.27
N ILE A 81 15.94 -2.74 -12.46
CA ILE A 81 16.02 -1.28 -12.56
C ILE A 81 15.22 -0.80 -13.78
N THR A 82 15.41 -1.45 -14.93
CA THR A 82 14.72 -1.09 -16.18
C THR A 82 13.22 -1.25 -16.05
N THR A 83 12.77 -2.40 -15.51
CA THR A 83 11.34 -2.68 -15.32
C THR A 83 10.71 -1.71 -14.32
N SER A 84 11.39 -1.43 -13.20
CA SER A 84 10.93 -0.45 -12.22
C SER A 84 10.83 0.95 -12.82
N LEU A 85 11.84 1.38 -13.59
CA LEU A 85 11.84 2.68 -14.25
C LEU A 85 10.68 2.80 -15.24
N LEU A 86 10.46 1.78 -16.08
CA LEU A 86 9.31 1.75 -16.98
C LEU A 86 8.00 1.79 -16.20
N GLY A 87 7.86 1.02 -15.13
CA GLY A 87 6.68 1.03 -14.26
C GLY A 87 6.38 2.42 -13.68
N VAL A 88 7.40 3.13 -13.19
CA VAL A 88 7.25 4.49 -12.65
C VAL A 88 6.88 5.49 -13.75
N LEU A 89 7.50 5.42 -14.93
CA LEU A 89 7.18 6.31 -16.05
C LEU A 89 5.75 6.09 -16.55
N LEU A 90 5.35 4.83 -16.76
CA LEU A 90 4.00 4.46 -17.19
C LEU A 90 2.98 4.81 -16.11
N GLY A 91 3.26 4.49 -14.84
CA GLY A 91 2.38 4.81 -13.71
C GLY A 91 2.22 6.31 -13.49
N GLY A 92 3.30 7.08 -13.63
CA GLY A 92 3.26 8.54 -13.61
C GLY A 92 2.39 9.09 -14.73
N TRP A 93 2.55 8.59 -15.96
CA TRP A 93 1.71 8.99 -17.08
C TRP A 93 0.23 8.64 -16.87
N ILE A 94 -0.07 7.42 -16.41
CA ILE A 94 -1.45 6.98 -16.14
C ILE A 94 -2.11 7.83 -15.05
N SER A 95 -1.35 8.21 -14.02
CA SER A 95 -1.82 9.03 -12.90
C SER A 95 -2.24 10.44 -13.33
N THR A 96 -1.68 10.97 -14.43
CA THR A 96 -2.11 12.26 -14.99
C THR A 96 -3.43 12.19 -15.76
N LYS A 97 -3.85 10.99 -16.21
CA LYS A 97 -5.05 10.80 -17.05
C LYS A 97 -6.20 10.15 -16.30
N LEU A 98 -5.91 9.33 -15.29
CA LEU A 98 -6.89 8.53 -14.57
C LEU A 98 -6.95 8.93 -13.09
N SER A 99 -8.16 8.94 -12.53
CA SER A 99 -8.35 9.12 -11.09
C SER A 99 -7.67 7.97 -10.31
N PRO A 100 -7.04 8.24 -9.15
CA PRO A 100 -6.43 7.20 -8.31
C PRO A 100 -7.37 6.04 -8.01
N GLN A 101 -8.67 6.32 -7.82
CA GLN A 101 -9.70 5.30 -7.55
C GLN A 101 -9.89 4.33 -8.73
N THR A 102 -9.74 4.81 -9.96
CA THR A 102 -9.84 3.96 -11.17
C THR A 102 -8.64 3.04 -11.27
N VAL A 103 -7.44 3.57 -10.99
CA VAL A 103 -6.19 2.78 -11.02
C VAL A 103 -6.24 1.69 -9.95
N GLU A 104 -6.64 2.02 -8.72
CA GLU A 104 -6.76 1.07 -7.62
C GLU A 104 -7.78 -0.04 -7.91
N LYS A 105 -8.99 0.32 -8.39
CA LYS A 105 -9.99 -0.67 -8.79
C LYS A 105 -9.50 -1.55 -9.93
N SER A 106 -8.81 -0.97 -10.92
CA SER A 106 -8.28 -1.75 -12.05
C SER A 106 -7.22 -2.75 -11.60
N ALA A 107 -6.31 -2.35 -10.71
CA ALA A 107 -5.29 -3.23 -10.14
C ALA A 107 -5.92 -4.38 -9.36
N GLY A 108 -6.93 -4.09 -8.52
CA GLY A 108 -7.67 -5.11 -7.78
C GLY A 108 -8.40 -6.11 -8.70
N VAL A 109 -9.09 -5.63 -9.74
CA VAL A 109 -9.77 -6.49 -10.73
C VAL A 109 -8.77 -7.35 -11.47
N MET A 110 -7.65 -6.78 -11.92
CA MET A 110 -6.62 -7.51 -12.66
C MET A 110 -5.98 -8.61 -11.79
N LEU A 111 -5.77 -8.31 -10.50
CA LEU A 111 -5.26 -9.29 -9.54
C LEU A 111 -6.27 -10.41 -9.27
N LEU A 112 -7.56 -10.10 -9.16
CA LEU A 112 -8.63 -11.09 -9.04
C LEU A 112 -8.69 -12.01 -10.26
N LEU A 113 -8.60 -11.44 -11.46
CA LEU A 113 -8.62 -12.20 -12.71
C LEU A 113 -7.43 -13.16 -12.80
N ILE A 114 -6.22 -12.68 -12.49
CA ILE A 114 -5.01 -13.52 -12.46
C ILE A 114 -5.17 -14.65 -11.42
N SER A 115 -5.72 -14.34 -10.25
CA SER A 115 -5.96 -15.34 -9.20
C SER A 115 -6.93 -16.43 -9.65
N VAL A 116 -8.08 -16.06 -10.23
CA VAL A 116 -9.06 -17.03 -10.74
C VAL A 116 -8.47 -17.87 -11.88
N MET A 117 -7.74 -17.22 -12.80
CA MET A 117 -7.08 -17.91 -13.91
C MET A 117 -6.09 -18.95 -13.40
N LEU A 118 -5.24 -18.60 -12.43
CA LEU A 118 -4.27 -19.54 -11.85
C LEU A 118 -4.94 -20.71 -11.14
N VAL A 119 -6.02 -20.46 -10.39
CA VAL A 119 -6.77 -21.54 -9.73
C VAL A 119 -7.40 -22.47 -10.77
N TRP A 120 -7.94 -21.94 -11.86
CA TRP A 120 -8.51 -22.75 -12.94
C TRP A 120 -7.46 -23.61 -13.65
N ASP A 121 -6.30 -23.03 -13.94
CA ASP A 121 -5.16 -23.74 -14.56
C ASP A 121 -4.68 -24.90 -13.67
N VAL A 122 -4.58 -24.67 -12.36
CA VAL A 122 -4.23 -25.70 -11.38
C VAL A 122 -5.26 -26.83 -11.27
N ILE A 123 -6.55 -26.55 -11.50
CA ILE A 123 -7.62 -27.57 -11.44
C ILE A 123 -7.65 -28.43 -12.71
N GLN A 124 -7.30 -27.85 -13.86
CA GLN A 124 -7.30 -28.55 -15.15
C GLN A 124 -5.97 -29.26 -15.47
N GLY A 125 -4.89 -28.87 -14.78
CA GLY A 125 -3.54 -29.43 -14.92
C GLY A 125 -3.29 -30.69 -14.10
#